data_AF-A0A7C7WU95-F1
#
_entry.id   AF-A0A7C7WU95-F1
#
_cell.length_a   1.000
_cell.length_b   1.000
_cell.length_c   1.000
_cell.angle_alpha   90.00
_cell.angle_beta   90.00
_cell.angle_gamma   90.00
#
_symmetry.space_group_name_H-M   'P 1'
#
loop_
_entity.id
_entity.type
_entity.pdbx_description
1 polymer ?
#
loop_
_entity_poly.entity_id
_entity_poly.type
_entity_poly.pdbx_seq_one_letter_code
_entity_poly.pdbx_strand_id
1 'polypeptide(L)'
;MPTVKKTIVQRPTALRVTKRRRRPSLNSRAKSPKFPFRAGLNRELQSIRRNNLGMTLVLSLRLLRRIPWAFQRMVRQKQCQLTCTITNLGDPVAKLRLPRRDGRIVAGKNELLGLDLLAPWRSRSAVSFSVFTYPGRLCINLHYDPRVLESQQVAELIDTYRDQLCDAIGSNPRATPESAAAR
;
A
#
# COMPACT_ATOMS: atom_id res chain seq x y z
N MET A 1 5.70 -18.66 12.03
CA MET A 1 4.95 -18.18 10.86
C MET A 1 5.91 -17.44 9.94
N PRO A 2 6.01 -17.80 8.65
CA PRO A 2 6.97 -17.22 7.72
C PRO A 2 6.55 -15.83 7.22
N THR A 3 7.52 -14.94 7.00
CA THR A 3 7.33 -13.59 6.41
C THR A 3 8.34 -13.40 5.29
N VAL A 4 7.89 -12.88 4.14
CA VAL A 4 8.78 -12.54 3.02
C VAL A 4 8.85 -11.01 2.90
N LYS A 5 10.07 -10.48 2.97
CA LYS A 5 10.35 -9.03 2.93
C LYS A 5 11.10 -8.68 1.65
N LYS A 6 10.60 -7.70 0.88
CA LYS A 6 11.35 -7.08 -0.20
C LYS A 6 11.30 -5.56 -0.09
N THR A 7 12.47 -4.94 -0.19
CA THR A 7 12.63 -3.49 -0.15
C THR A 7 12.85 -2.97 -1.56
N ILE A 8 12.01 -2.05 -2.03
CA ILE A 8 12.22 -1.37 -3.30
C ILE A 8 12.88 -0.02 -3.00
N VAL A 9 14.09 0.19 -3.53
CA VAL A 9 14.82 1.45 -3.40
C VAL A 9 14.32 2.42 -4.47
N GLN A 10 13.52 3.41 -4.09
CA GLN A 10 13.25 4.59 -4.92
C GLN A 10 14.15 5.74 -4.46
N ARG A 11 14.83 6.41 -5.41
CA ARG A 11 15.49 7.69 -5.18
C ARG A 11 14.43 8.81 -5.13
N PRO A 12 14.53 9.78 -4.22
CA PRO A 12 13.59 10.89 -4.16
C PRO A 12 13.79 11.81 -5.37
N THR A 13 12.90 11.70 -6.35
CA THR A 13 12.77 12.75 -7.38
C THR A 13 11.84 13.81 -6.81
N ALA A 14 12.38 15.00 -6.55
CA ALA A 14 11.67 16.14 -5.99
C ALA A 14 10.51 16.57 -6.92
N LEU A 15 9.29 16.15 -6.60
CA LEU A 15 8.07 16.67 -7.21
C LEU A 15 7.75 18.03 -6.58
N ARG A 16 8.36 19.09 -7.14
CA ARG A 16 8.03 20.48 -6.86
C ARG A 16 6.66 20.79 -7.47
N VAL A 17 5.59 20.65 -6.70
CA VAL A 17 4.22 21.02 -7.12
C VAL A 17 4.10 22.55 -7.06
N THR A 18 4.46 23.22 -8.17
CA THR A 18 4.11 24.63 -8.38
C THR A 18 2.68 24.71 -8.90
N LYS A 19 1.79 25.16 -8.01
CA LYS A 19 0.37 25.40 -8.26
C LYS A 19 0.22 26.63 -9.19
N ARG A 20 0.08 26.44 -10.50
CA ARG A 20 -0.30 27.50 -11.45
C ARG A 20 -1.56 27.09 -12.21
N ARG A 21 -2.69 27.74 -11.89
CA ARG A 21 -3.93 27.68 -12.68
C ARG A 21 -3.65 28.24 -14.08
N ARG A 22 -3.69 27.39 -15.10
CA ARG A 22 -3.95 27.78 -16.50
C ARG A 22 -4.93 26.78 -17.08
N ARG A 23 -6.09 27.26 -17.55
CA ARG A 23 -6.98 26.49 -18.44
C ARG A 23 -6.24 26.25 -19.75
N PRO A 24 -6.27 25.03 -20.33
CA PRO A 24 -6.05 24.87 -21.75
C PRO A 24 -7.34 24.39 -22.44
N SER A 25 -7.44 24.84 -23.67
CA SER A 25 -8.50 24.68 -24.66
C SER A 25 -8.75 23.23 -25.08
N LEU A 26 -9.99 23.00 -25.53
CA LEU A 26 -10.41 21.86 -26.33
C LEU A 26 -9.57 21.76 -27.61
N ASN A 27 -8.59 20.86 -27.63
CA ASN A 27 -8.28 19.96 -28.75
C ASN A 27 -6.95 19.25 -28.47
N SER A 28 -7.03 18.02 -27.98
CA SER A 28 -5.96 17.04 -28.17
C SER A 28 -6.59 15.65 -28.15
N ARG A 29 -6.51 14.95 -29.28
CA ARG A 29 -6.67 13.49 -29.37
C ARG A 29 -5.93 12.84 -28.20
N ALA A 30 -6.67 12.42 -27.18
CA ALA A 30 -6.11 11.75 -26.03
C ALA A 30 -5.65 10.36 -26.48
N LYS A 31 -4.33 10.17 -26.59
CA LYS A 31 -3.73 8.84 -26.64
C LYS A 31 -4.34 8.01 -25.51
N SER A 32 -4.91 6.86 -25.86
CA SER A 32 -5.53 5.93 -24.92
C SER A 32 -4.59 5.68 -23.74
N PRO A 33 -5.04 5.80 -22.48
CA PRO A 33 -4.16 5.59 -21.33
C PRO A 33 -3.67 4.14 -21.34
N LYS A 34 -2.35 3.94 -21.21
CA LYS A 34 -1.70 2.61 -21.14
C LYS A 34 -2.24 1.68 -20.04
N PHE A 35 -3.08 2.19 -19.14
CA PHE A 35 -3.74 1.43 -18.07
C PHE A 35 -5.19 1.91 -17.85
N PRO A 36 -6.17 1.45 -18.66
CA PRO A 36 -7.58 1.84 -18.51
C PRO A 36 -8.16 1.48 -17.14
N PHE A 37 -7.65 0.40 -16.54
CA PHE A 37 -8.02 -0.07 -15.20
C PHE A 37 -7.70 0.94 -14.07
N ARG A 38 -6.60 1.71 -14.16
CA ARG A 38 -6.23 2.70 -13.13
C ARG A 38 -7.23 3.84 -13.04
N ALA A 39 -7.80 4.24 -14.18
CA ALA A 39 -8.84 5.28 -14.22
C ALA A 39 -10.15 4.77 -13.59
N GLY A 40 -10.51 3.51 -13.84
CA GLY A 40 -11.64 2.83 -13.20
C GLY A 40 -11.47 2.73 -11.69
N LEU A 41 -10.35 2.18 -11.23
CA LEU A 41 -10.03 2.05 -9.80
C LEU A 41 -10.01 3.41 -9.09
N ASN A 42 -9.38 4.43 -9.68
CA ASN A 42 -9.37 5.75 -9.07
C ASN A 42 -10.78 6.35 -8.99
N ARG A 43 -11.63 6.11 -9.99
CA ARG A 43 -13.03 6.55 -9.98
C ARG A 43 -13.83 5.85 -8.88
N GLU A 44 -13.66 4.54 -8.70
CA GLU A 44 -14.29 3.78 -7.63
C GLU A 44 -13.78 4.22 -6.25
N LEU A 45 -12.47 4.27 -6.04
CA LEU A 45 -11.86 4.73 -4.79
C LEU A 45 -12.24 6.18 -4.47
N GLN A 46 -12.37 7.04 -5.48
CA GLN A 46 -12.81 8.41 -5.29
C GLN A 46 -14.32 8.49 -4.99
N SER A 47 -15.15 7.63 -5.59
CA SER A 47 -16.57 7.49 -5.23
C SER A 47 -16.71 7.04 -3.77
N ILE A 48 -15.90 6.06 -3.35
CA ILE A 48 -15.87 5.56 -1.98
C ILE A 48 -15.47 6.65 -0.98
N ARG A 49 -14.46 7.45 -1.32
CA ARG A 49 -14.03 8.59 -0.49
C ARG A 49 -15.07 9.72 -0.46
N ARG A 50 -15.66 10.08 -1.61
CA ARG A 50 -16.64 11.18 -1.71
C ARG A 50 -17.92 10.88 -0.96
N ASN A 51 -18.36 9.62 -0.98
CA ASN A 51 -19.56 9.19 -0.26
C ASN A 51 -19.32 8.94 1.24
N ASN A 52 -18.12 9.27 1.76
CA ASN A 52 -17.71 9.01 3.13
C ASN A 52 -18.17 7.61 3.60
N LEU A 53 -17.82 6.56 2.86
CA LEU A 53 -18.29 5.20 3.19
C LEU A 53 -17.96 4.78 4.62
N GLY A 54 -16.92 5.37 5.23
CA GLY A 54 -16.66 5.25 6.66
C GLY A 54 -17.83 5.74 7.53
N MET A 55 -18.39 6.91 7.24
CA MET A 55 -19.57 7.43 7.95
C MET A 55 -20.83 6.63 7.60
N THR A 56 -20.98 6.19 6.35
CA THR A 56 -22.11 5.33 5.95
C THR A 56 -22.07 3.99 6.70
N LEU A 57 -20.88 3.41 6.89
CA LEU A 57 -20.67 2.20 7.68
C LEU A 57 -20.97 2.43 9.17
N VAL A 58 -20.49 3.53 9.75
CA VAL A 58 -20.76 3.87 11.15
C VAL A 58 -22.26 4.14 11.37
N LEU A 59 -22.91 4.83 10.43
CA LEU A 59 -24.33 5.12 10.48
C LEU A 59 -25.16 3.84 10.32
N SER A 60 -24.81 2.96 9.38
CA SER A 60 -25.48 1.69 9.18
C SER A 60 -25.29 0.76 10.39
N LEU A 61 -24.10 0.71 11.00
CA LEU A 61 -23.87 0.02 12.27
C LEU A 61 -24.72 0.59 13.40
N ARG A 62 -24.89 1.92 13.47
CA ARG A 62 -25.73 2.59 14.47
C ARG A 62 -27.22 2.24 14.29
N LEU A 63 -27.69 2.17 13.04
CA LEU A 63 -29.04 1.71 12.68
C LEU A 63 -29.22 0.22 13.03
N LEU A 64 -28.24 -0.60 12.67
CA LEU A 64 -28.24 -2.04 12.90
C LEU A 64 -28.21 -2.41 14.38
N ARG A 65 -27.61 -1.58 15.24
CA ARG A 65 -27.64 -1.74 16.70
C ARG A 65 -29.05 -1.69 17.28
N ARG A 66 -30.02 -1.06 16.60
CA ARG A 66 -31.43 -1.04 17.04
C ARG A 66 -32.15 -2.35 16.76
N ILE A 67 -31.57 -3.24 15.95
CA ILE A 67 -32.19 -4.48 15.49
C ILE A 67 -31.28 -5.66 15.90
N PRO A 68 -31.47 -6.23 17.10
CA PRO A 68 -30.53 -7.19 17.70
C PRO A 68 -30.32 -8.47 16.86
N TRP A 69 -31.33 -8.90 16.12
CA TRP A 69 -31.27 -10.10 15.27
C TRP A 69 -30.56 -9.85 13.93
N ALA A 70 -30.61 -8.62 13.39
CA ALA A 70 -30.02 -8.30 12.09
C ALA A 70 -28.49 -8.36 12.14
N PHE A 71 -27.90 -7.90 13.25
CA PHE A 71 -26.46 -8.01 13.49
C PHE A 71 -26.00 -9.48 13.52
N GLN A 72 -26.71 -10.33 14.26
CA GLN A 72 -26.40 -11.77 14.33
C GLN A 72 -26.51 -12.45 12.97
N ARG A 73 -27.53 -12.11 12.17
CA ARG A 73 -27.71 -12.66 10.82
C ARG A 73 -26.61 -12.20 9.85
N MET A 74 -26.17 -10.94 9.95
CA MET A 74 -25.08 -10.42 9.12
C MET A 74 -23.73 -11.04 9.47
N VAL A 75 -23.40 -11.13 10.76
CA VAL A 75 -22.12 -11.71 11.22
C VAL A 75 -22.05 -13.23 10.98
N ARG A 76 -23.19 -13.92 10.96
CA ARG A 76 -23.26 -15.36 10.66
C ARG A 76 -23.00 -15.70 9.18
N GLN A 77 -22.98 -14.74 8.27
CA GLN A 77 -22.68 -15.02 6.87
C GLN A 77 -21.22 -15.44 6.71
N LYS A 78 -21.00 -16.73 6.44
CA LYS A 78 -19.69 -17.34 6.19
C LYS A 78 -19.15 -17.00 4.78
N GLN A 79 -19.55 -15.91 4.15
CA GLN A 79 -19.04 -15.55 2.82
C GLN A 79 -17.80 -14.67 2.98
N CYS A 80 -16.65 -15.16 2.51
CA CYS A 80 -15.45 -14.35 2.42
C CYS A 80 -15.49 -13.59 1.10
N GLN A 81 -15.81 -12.30 1.13
CA GLN A 81 -15.84 -11.44 -0.06
C GLN A 81 -14.49 -10.77 -0.34
N LEU A 82 -13.44 -11.14 0.40
CA LEU A 82 -12.13 -10.49 0.34
C LEU A 82 -11.02 -11.53 0.22
N THR A 83 -10.33 -11.52 -0.91
CA THR A 83 -9.21 -12.44 -1.19
C THR A 83 -7.89 -11.93 -0.63
N CYS A 84 -7.66 -10.62 -0.71
CA CYS A 84 -6.47 -9.97 -0.19
C CYS A 84 -6.79 -8.62 0.45
N THR A 85 -5.98 -8.22 1.42
CA THR A 85 -6.00 -6.87 1.98
C THR A 85 -4.76 -6.11 1.54
N ILE A 86 -4.92 -4.85 1.14
CA ILE A 86 -3.79 -3.94 0.87
C ILE A 86 -3.96 -2.73 1.77
N THR A 87 -3.00 -2.51 2.68
CA THR A 87 -2.95 -1.30 3.49
C THR A 87 -1.79 -0.42 3.05
N ASN A 88 -2.07 0.87 2.84
CA ASN A 88 -1.06 1.88 2.61
C ASN A 88 -0.96 2.76 3.85
N LEU A 89 0.15 2.65 4.57
CA LEU A 89 0.40 3.32 5.84
C LEU A 89 1.18 4.63 5.66
N GLY A 90 1.64 4.93 4.43
CA GLY A 90 2.47 6.10 4.17
C GLY A 90 3.78 6.03 4.94
N ASP A 91 4.16 7.11 5.62
CA ASP A 91 5.28 7.12 6.56
C ASP A 91 4.76 6.88 8.00
N PRO A 92 4.90 5.67 8.54
CA PRO A 92 4.37 5.28 9.85
C PRO A 92 5.09 6.00 11.00
N VAL A 93 6.32 6.47 10.76
CA VAL A 93 7.16 7.09 11.78
C VAL A 93 7.26 8.60 11.63
N ALA A 94 6.60 9.18 10.63
CA ALA A 94 6.56 10.62 10.39
C ALA A 94 6.20 11.41 11.65
N LYS A 95 5.27 10.89 12.47
CA LYS A 95 4.74 11.54 13.67
C LYS A 95 5.59 11.30 14.94
N LEU A 96 6.57 10.41 14.90
CA LEU A 96 7.45 10.15 16.05
C LEU A 96 8.42 11.32 16.23
N ARG A 97 8.47 11.88 17.43
CA ARG A 97 9.36 13.00 17.82
C ARG A 97 10.77 12.53 18.20
N LEU A 98 11.25 11.44 17.60
CA LEU A 98 12.58 10.91 17.86
C LEU A 98 13.62 11.60 16.96
N PRO A 99 14.86 11.79 17.44
CA PRO A 99 15.91 12.39 16.63
C PRO A 99 16.19 11.52 15.40
N ARG A 100 16.53 12.19 14.28
CA ARG A 100 16.77 11.52 13.00
C ARG A 100 18.16 11.85 12.47
N ARG A 101 18.81 10.84 11.89
CA ARG A 101 20.06 10.97 11.15
C ARG A 101 19.84 10.35 9.77
N ASP A 102 20.09 11.12 8.71
CA ASP A 102 19.87 10.68 7.32
C ASP A 102 18.47 10.07 7.05
N GLY A 103 17.44 10.65 7.69
CA GLY A 103 16.05 10.20 7.59
C GLY A 103 15.70 8.94 8.40
N ARG A 104 16.67 8.32 9.07
CA ARG A 104 16.47 7.17 9.97
C ARG A 104 16.29 7.63 11.40
N ILE A 105 15.51 6.88 12.17
CA ILE A 105 15.32 7.17 13.59
C ILE A 105 16.54 6.72 14.39
N VAL A 106 17.01 7.59 15.29
CA VAL A 106 18.09 7.30 16.22
C VAL A 106 17.54 7.34 17.65
N ALA A 107 17.96 6.39 18.47
CA ALA A 107 17.68 6.33 19.90
C ALA A 107 18.99 6.07 20.65
N GLY A 108 19.64 7.15 21.11
CA GLY A 108 20.97 7.07 21.72
C GLY A 108 22.02 6.61 20.71
N LYS A 109 22.59 5.42 20.94
CA LYS A 109 23.58 4.78 20.05
C LYS A 109 22.95 3.83 19.02
N ASN A 110 21.64 3.63 19.06
CA ASN A 110 20.94 2.69 18.18
C ASN A 110 20.31 3.43 17.00
N GLU A 111 20.41 2.83 15.82
CA GLU A 111 19.82 3.35 14.58
C GLU A 111 18.79 2.34 14.05
N LEU A 112 17.61 2.82 13.71
CA LEU A 112 16.55 2.00 13.16
C LEU A 112 16.78 1.80 11.64
N LEU A 113 17.24 0.62 11.27
CA LEU A 113 17.57 0.28 9.87
C LEU A 113 16.34 -0.05 9.02
N GLY A 114 15.29 -0.59 9.63
CA GLY A 114 14.10 -1.04 8.93
C GLY A 114 12.92 -1.24 9.85
N LEU A 115 11.75 -1.35 9.25
CA LEU A 115 10.49 -1.65 9.93
C LEU A 115 9.87 -2.86 9.26
N ASP A 116 9.13 -3.64 10.04
CA ASP A 116 8.25 -4.67 9.53
C ASP A 116 6.83 -4.43 10.04
N LEU A 117 5.97 -3.96 9.14
CA LEU A 117 4.58 -3.66 9.45
C LEU A 117 3.68 -4.76 8.90
N LEU A 118 2.97 -5.41 9.81
CA LEU A 118 2.04 -6.46 9.48
C LEU A 118 0.62 -5.90 9.52
N ALA A 119 -0.08 -6.01 8.40
CA ALA A 119 -1.48 -5.71 8.36
C ALA A 119 -2.27 -6.74 9.19
N PRO A 120 -3.38 -6.33 9.81
CA PRO A 120 -4.16 -7.22 10.66
C PRO A 120 -4.68 -8.41 9.86
N TRP A 121 -4.47 -9.60 10.40
CA TRP A 121 -4.92 -10.85 9.82
C TRP A 121 -6.42 -11.05 10.04
N ARG A 122 -7.19 -11.29 8.97
CA ARG A 122 -8.60 -11.69 9.06
C ARG A 122 -8.76 -13.13 8.62
N SER A 123 -9.66 -13.85 9.30
CA SER A 123 -10.01 -15.23 8.92
C SER A 123 -10.38 -15.28 7.45
N ARG A 124 -9.76 -16.22 6.72
CA ARG A 124 -9.96 -16.49 5.27
C ARG A 124 -9.36 -15.47 4.30
N SER A 125 -8.65 -14.45 4.78
CA SER A 125 -7.75 -13.67 3.91
C SER A 125 -6.48 -14.50 3.70
N ALA A 126 -6.19 -14.93 2.48
CA ALA A 126 -5.00 -15.73 2.21
C ALA A 126 -3.72 -14.88 2.27
N VAL A 127 -3.83 -13.59 1.94
CA VAL A 127 -2.71 -12.66 1.77
C VAL A 127 -3.08 -11.27 2.25
N SER A 128 -2.12 -10.57 2.87
CA SER A 128 -2.22 -9.17 3.21
C SER A 128 -0.93 -8.41 2.89
N PHE A 129 -1.06 -7.30 2.16
CA PHE A 129 0.02 -6.39 1.81
C PHE A 129 0.02 -5.18 2.76
N SER A 130 1.21 -4.84 3.24
CA SER A 130 1.47 -3.56 3.91
C SER A 130 2.46 -2.76 3.09
N VAL A 131 2.03 -1.57 2.64
CA VAL A 131 2.86 -0.64 1.89
C VAL A 131 3.14 0.57 2.77
N PHE A 132 4.41 0.89 2.96
CA PHE A 132 4.84 2.04 3.75
C PHE A 132 6.16 2.59 3.22
N THR A 133 6.55 3.76 3.68
CA THR A 133 7.80 4.42 3.30
C THR A 133 8.68 4.59 4.54
N TYR A 134 9.94 4.18 4.44
CA TYR A 134 10.93 4.35 5.51
C TYR A 134 12.36 4.42 4.93
N PRO A 135 13.29 5.12 5.59
CA PRO A 135 13.80 6.45 5.17
C PRO A 135 13.76 6.70 3.64
N GLY A 136 12.60 7.13 3.12
CA GLY A 136 12.44 7.49 1.70
C GLY A 136 12.41 6.31 0.71
N ARG A 137 12.43 5.06 1.20
CA ARG A 137 12.28 3.86 0.38
C ARG A 137 10.86 3.32 0.51
N LEU A 138 10.31 2.82 -0.60
CA LEU A 138 9.03 2.13 -0.60
C LEU A 138 9.23 0.70 -0.10
N CYS A 139 8.68 0.40 1.06
CA CYS A 139 8.68 -0.92 1.67
C CYS A 139 7.34 -1.60 1.42
N ILE A 140 7.39 -2.85 0.95
CA ILE A 140 6.21 -3.68 0.69
C ILE A 140 6.41 -4.98 1.46
N ASN A 141 5.55 -5.20 2.44
CA ASN A 141 5.56 -6.41 3.24
C ASN A 141 4.35 -7.27 2.87
N LEU A 142 4.59 -8.58 2.80
CA LEU A 142 3.58 -9.57 2.48
C LEU A 142 3.42 -10.54 3.65
N HIS A 143 2.22 -10.55 4.23
CA HIS A 143 1.82 -11.50 5.28
C HIS A 143 0.86 -12.52 4.66
N TYR A 144 1.12 -13.81 4.84
CA TYR A 144 0.36 -14.87 4.18
C TYR A 144 0.12 -16.09 5.07
N ASP A 145 -0.84 -16.93 4.69
CA ASP A 145 -1.13 -18.19 5.37
C ASP A 145 -0.30 -19.32 4.73
N PRO A 146 0.66 -19.92 5.45
CA PRO A 146 1.43 -21.04 4.92
C PRO A 146 0.59 -22.29 4.67
N ARG A 147 -0.64 -22.37 5.18
CA ARG A 147 -1.57 -23.48 4.91
C ARG A 147 -2.26 -23.36 3.55
N VAL A 148 -2.28 -22.15 2.99
CA VAL A 148 -2.97 -21.83 1.72
C VAL A 148 -1.96 -21.55 0.62
N LEU A 149 -0.81 -20.97 0.95
CA LEU A 149 0.22 -20.59 0.00
C LEU A 149 1.60 -21.09 0.43
N GLU A 150 2.34 -21.63 -0.53
CA GLU A 150 3.73 -22.02 -0.33
C GLU A 150 4.66 -20.82 -0.39
N SER A 151 5.81 -20.91 0.28
CA SER A 151 6.80 -19.82 0.31
C SER A 151 7.30 -19.42 -1.08
N GLN A 152 7.40 -20.37 -2.01
CA GLN A 152 7.79 -20.11 -3.39
C GLN A 152 6.74 -19.28 -4.14
N GLN A 153 5.46 -19.65 -4.02
CA GLN A 153 4.35 -18.91 -4.64
C GLN A 153 4.28 -17.47 -4.12
N VAL A 154 4.56 -17.27 -2.84
CA VAL A 154 4.61 -15.94 -2.22
C VAL A 154 5.79 -15.12 -2.73
N ALA A 155 6.95 -15.76 -2.92
CA ALA A 155 8.13 -15.12 -3.49
C ALA A 155 7.89 -14.66 -4.93
N GLU A 156 7.26 -15.50 -5.75
CA GLU A 156 6.86 -15.19 -7.12
C GLU A 156 5.81 -14.06 -7.16
N LEU A 157 4.84 -14.09 -6.25
CA LEU A 157 3.81 -13.05 -6.16
C LEU A 157 4.42 -11.67 -5.85
N ILE A 158 5.35 -11.60 -4.88
CA ILE A 158 5.97 -10.33 -4.52
C ILE A 158 6.93 -9.83 -5.62
N ASP A 159 7.61 -10.73 -6.34
CA ASP A 159 8.44 -10.36 -7.49
C ASP A 159 7.60 -9.82 -8.63
N THR A 160 6.52 -10.51 -8.98
CA THR A 160 5.59 -10.06 -10.02
C THR A 160 5.02 -8.69 -9.68
N TYR A 161 4.64 -8.46 -8.41
CA TYR A 161 4.15 -7.17 -7.96
C TYR A 161 5.21 -6.08 -8.05
N ARG A 162 6.45 -6.36 -7.63
CA ARG A 162 7.58 -5.43 -7.76
C ARG A 162 7.81 -5.08 -9.23
N ASP A 163 7.88 -6.06 -10.11
CA ASP A 163 8.23 -5.87 -11.51
C ASP A 163 7.15 -5.03 -12.21
N GLN A 164 5.87 -5.32 -11.95
CA GLN A 164 4.76 -4.49 -12.44
C GLN A 164 4.82 -3.04 -11.91
N LEU A 165 5.20 -2.84 -10.65
CA LEU A 165 5.37 -1.49 -10.09
C LEU A 165 6.52 -0.75 -10.78
N CYS A 166 7.64 -1.43 -11.00
CA CYS A 166 8.80 -0.88 -11.70
C CYS A 166 8.45 -0.49 -13.14
N ASP A 167 7.78 -1.37 -13.88
CA ASP A 167 7.31 -1.12 -15.24
C ASP A 167 6.31 0.05 -15.30
N ALA A 168 5.37 0.10 -14.36
CA ALA A 168 4.36 1.16 -14.29
C ALA A 168 4.95 2.55 -14.01
N ILE A 169 6.11 2.60 -13.36
CA ILE A 169 6.82 3.84 -13.01
C ILE A 169 7.91 4.15 -14.06
N GLY A 170 8.15 3.25 -15.03
CA GLY A 170 9.23 3.38 -16.01
C GLY A 170 10.62 3.26 -15.37
N SER A 171 10.70 2.64 -14.19
CA SER A 171 11.94 2.46 -13.42
C SER A 171 12.45 1.05 -13.64
N ASN A 172 13.47 0.88 -14.48
CA ASN A 172 14.11 -0.43 -14.69
C ASN A 172 14.88 -0.83 -13.40
N PRO A 173 14.50 -1.92 -12.71
CA PRO A 173 15.11 -2.30 -11.43
C PRO A 173 16.49 -2.98 -11.58
N ARG A 174 17.00 -3.18 -12.80
CA ARG A 174 18.32 -3.79 -13.05
C ARG A 174 19.53 -2.88 -12.78
N ALA A 175 19.34 -1.70 -12.18
CA ALA A 175 20.46 -0.88 -11.72
C ALA A 175 20.91 -1.33 -10.32
N THR A 176 21.82 -2.32 -10.29
CA THR A 176 22.50 -2.83 -9.10
C THR A 176 23.20 -1.70 -8.31
N PRO A 177 23.08 -1.63 -6.98
CA PRO A 177 23.76 -0.62 -6.16
C PRO A 177 25.17 -1.07 -5.73
N GLU A 178 26.03 -1.47 -6.67
CA GLU A 178 27.38 -1.98 -6.32
C GLU A 178 28.54 -1.04 -6.70
N SER A 179 28.31 0.12 -7.34
CA SER A 179 29.40 1.03 -7.76
C SER A 179 29.54 2.32 -6.94
N ALA A 180 28.90 2.44 -5.77
CA ALA A 180 28.95 3.68 -4.96
C ALA A 180 29.82 3.58 -3.69
N ALA A 181 30.57 2.49 -3.50
CA ALA A 181 31.48 2.30 -2.37
C ALA A 181 32.97 2.49 -2.74
N ALA A 182 33.27 3.14 -3.87
CA ALA A 182 34.62 3.52 -4.25
C ALA A 182 34.62 4.98 -4.72
N ARG A 183 34.66 5.91 -3.77
CA ARG A 183 35.24 7.26 -3.88
C ARG A 183 35.14 7.98 -2.55
#